data_AF-A0A933CCI7-F1
#
_entry.id   AF-A0A933CCI7-F1
#
_cell.length_a   1.000
_cell.length_b   1.000
_cell.length_c   1.000
_cell.angle_alpha   90.00
_cell.angle_beta   90.00
_cell.angle_gamma   90.00
#
_symmetry.space_group_name_H-M   'P 1'
#
loop_
_entity.id
_entity.type
_entity.pdbx_description
1 polymer ?
#
loop_
_entity_poly.entity_id
_entity_poly.type
_entity_poly.pdbx_seq_one_letter_code
_entity_poly.pdbx_strand_id
1 'polypeptide(L)' 'MSAIDWTNLFEDYKGLWVALKEDERTVIGSGKTLKEALEHAHVSGYVQPIVTHVPEKLVTYIGSYDFSV' A
#
# COMPACT_ATOMS: atom_id res chain seq x y z
N MET A 1 -1.11 5.36 19.50
CA MET A 1 -1.12 4.34 18.43
C MET A 1 0.30 3.87 18.21
N SER A 2 0.50 2.56 18.06
CA SER A 2 1.80 1.97 17.68
C SER A 2 1.97 2.02 16.16
N ALA A 3 3.21 2.11 15.68
CA ALA A 3 3.48 1.95 14.24
C ALA A 3 3.00 0.58 13.75
N ILE A 4 2.45 0.53 12.54
CA ILE A 4 2.11 -0.72 11.86
C ILE A 4 3.33 -1.15 11.06
N ASP A 5 3.74 -2.40 11.23
CA ASP A 5 4.77 -3.00 10.41
C ASP A 5 4.16 -3.47 9.08
N TRP A 6 4.55 -2.81 7.99
CA TRP A 6 4.13 -3.13 6.62
C TRP A 6 5.20 -3.87 5.82
N THR A 7 6.21 -4.46 6.48
CA THR A 7 7.29 -5.21 5.80
C THR A 7 6.72 -6.32 4.93
N ASN A 8 5.83 -7.16 5.48
CA ASN A 8 5.20 -8.25 4.73
C ASN A 8 4.30 -7.73 3.60
N LEU A 9 3.58 -6.62 3.85
CA LEU A 9 2.75 -5.98 2.82
C LEU A 9 3.61 -5.54 1.62
N PHE A 10 4.77 -4.96 1.89
CA PHE A 10 5.71 -4.56 0.84
C PHE A 10 6.30 -5.78 0.10
N GLU A 11 6.72 -6.82 0.82
CA GLU A 11 7.30 -8.03 0.22
C GLU A 11 6.34 -8.72 -0.75
N ASP A 12 5.08 -8.86 -0.35
CA ASP A 12 4.06 -9.60 -1.10
C ASP A 12 3.41 -8.76 -2.22
N TYR A 13 3.29 -7.43 -2.05
CA TYR A 13 2.46 -6.58 -2.91
C TYR A 13 3.19 -5.40 -3.58
N LYS A 14 4.53 -5.32 -3.52
CA LYS A 14 5.30 -4.26 -4.22
C LYS A 14 4.86 -4.07 -5.68
N GLY A 15 4.59 -2.81 -6.05
CA GLY A 15 4.13 -2.44 -7.40
C GLY A 15 2.66 -2.73 -7.68
N LEU A 16 1.87 -3.13 -6.66
CA LEU A 16 0.43 -3.36 -6.80
C LEU A 16 -0.38 -2.31 -6.04
N TRP A 17 -1.60 -2.12 -6.52
CA TRP A 17 -2.68 -1.54 -5.75
C TRP A 17 -3.23 -2.58 -4.77
N VAL A 18 -3.42 -2.17 -3.52
CA VAL A 18 -3.91 -3.02 -2.43
C VAL A 18 -5.09 -2.36 -1.74
N ALA A 19 -6.17 -3.11 -1.62
CA ALA A 19 -7.35 -2.78 -0.83
C ALA A 19 -7.24 -3.44 0.56
N LEU A 20 -7.27 -2.62 1.60
CA LEU A 20 -7.14 -2.97 3.01
C LEU A 20 -8.49 -2.81 3.72
N LYS A 21 -8.70 -3.63 4.74
CA LYS A 21 -9.77 -3.45 5.71
C LYS A 21 -9.47 -2.24 6.63
N GLU A 22 -10.46 -1.85 7.44
CA GLU A 22 -10.34 -0.77 8.44
C GLU A 22 -9.22 -0.98 9.48
N ASP A 23 -8.67 -2.20 9.59
CA ASP A 23 -7.53 -2.51 10.46
C ASP A 23 -6.16 -2.15 9.85
N GLU A 24 -6.13 -1.63 8.60
CA GLU A 24 -4.94 -1.24 7.84
C GLU A 24 -3.88 -2.35 7.68
N ARG A 25 -4.27 -3.61 7.89
CA ARG A 25 -3.38 -4.78 7.89
C ARG A 25 -3.89 -5.89 6.99
N THR A 26 -5.20 -6.11 6.99
CA THR A 26 -5.82 -7.21 6.25
C THR A 26 -6.04 -6.81 4.80
N VAL A 27 -5.32 -7.47 3.89
CA VAL A 27 -5.52 -7.33 2.45
C VAL A 27 -6.77 -8.09 2.02
N ILE A 28 -7.71 -7.38 1.42
CA ILE A 28 -9.00 -7.88 0.94
C ILE A 28 -9.13 -7.79 -0.59
N GLY A 29 -8.13 -7.22 -1.26
CA GLY A 29 -8.02 -7.19 -2.71
C GLY A 29 -6.69 -6.61 -3.16
N SER A 30 -6.20 -7.04 -4.32
CA SER A 30 -4.97 -6.50 -4.92
C SER A 30 -4.99 -6.58 -6.44
N GLY A 31 -4.31 -5.68 -7.13
CA GLY A 31 -4.21 -5.69 -8.59
C GLY A 31 -3.18 -4.71 -9.14
N LYS A 32 -2.92 -4.76 -10.44
CA LYS A 32 -2.02 -3.81 -11.12
C LYS A 32 -2.64 -2.43 -11.28
N THR A 33 -3.97 -2.36 -11.17
CA THR A 33 -4.72 -1.11 -11.24
C THR A 33 -5.60 -0.94 -10.00
N LEU A 34 -5.93 0.31 -9.68
CA LEU A 34 -6.91 0.64 -8.63
C LEU A 34 -8.23 -0.11 -8.84
N LYS A 35 -8.68 -0.19 -10.10
CA LYS A 35 -9.92 -0.87 -10.48
C LYS A 35 -9.89 -2.36 -10.10
N GLU A 36 -8.82 -3.08 -10.46
CA GLU A 36 -8.68 -4.50 -10.12
C GLU A 36 -8.69 -4.75 -8.60
N ALA A 37 -7.98 -3.91 -7.83
CA ALA A 37 -7.95 -4.03 -6.37
C ALA A 37 -9.34 -3.81 -5.75
N LEU A 38 -10.11 -2.84 -6.26
CA LEU A 38 -11.48 -2.59 -5.83
C LEU A 38 -12.43 -3.71 -6.24
N GLU A 39 -12.34 -4.22 -7.46
CA GLU A 39 -13.16 -5.33 -7.93
C GLU A 39 -12.94 -6.58 -7.06
N HIS A 40 -11.70 -6.92 -6.73
CA HIS A 40 -11.39 -8.02 -5.81
C HIS A 40 -11.97 -7.82 -4.40
N ALA A 41 -11.91 -6.59 -3.87
CA ALA A 41 -12.50 -6.28 -2.58
C ALA A 41 -14.04 -6.31 -2.59
N HIS A 42 -14.66 -5.82 -3.67
CA HIS A 42 -16.11 -5.77 -3.85
C HIS A 42 -16.72 -7.17 -4.00
N VAL A 43 -16.06 -8.08 -4.72
CA VAL A 43 -16.45 -9.51 -4.79
C VAL A 43 -16.47 -10.14 -3.40
N SER A 44 -15.61 -9.67 -2.49
CA SER A 44 -15.52 -10.13 -1.10
C SER A 44 -16.49 -9.41 -0.15
N GLY A 45 -17.37 -8.55 -0.65
CA GLY A 45 -18.41 -7.86 0.12
C GLY A 45 -17.96 -6.57 0.80
N TYR A 46 -16.76 -6.07 0.54
CA TYR A 46 -16.23 -4.85 1.15
C TYR A 46 -16.52 -3.63 0.28
N VAL A 47 -17.49 -2.79 0.67
CA VAL A 47 -17.98 -1.68 -0.16
C VAL A 47 -17.00 -0.50 -0.21
N GLN A 48 -16.33 -0.20 0.90
CA GLN A 48 -15.42 0.97 1.04
C GLN A 48 -14.10 0.56 1.70
N PRO A 49 -13.21 -0.15 0.99
CA PRO A 49 -11.88 -0.47 1.49
C PRO A 49 -10.96 0.75 1.51
N ILE A 50 -9.94 0.73 2.36
CA ILE A 50 -8.82 1.67 2.31
C ILE A 50 -7.91 1.21 1.18
N VAL A 51 -7.54 2.08 0.23
CA VAL A 51 -6.73 1.65 -0.92
C VAL A 51 -5.41 2.41 -0.98
N THR A 52 -4.32 1.67 -1.21
CA THR A 52 -2.97 2.22 -1.34
C THR A 52 -2.23 1.58 -2.50
N HIS A 53 -1.32 2.33 -3.13
CA HIS A 53 -0.40 1.80 -4.14
C HIS A 53 0.95 1.53 -3.47
N VAL A 54 1.33 0.26 -3.39
CA VAL A 54 2.60 -0.14 -2.78
C VAL A 54 3.72 0.18 -3.75
N PRO A 55 4.76 0.94 -3.34
CA PRO A 55 5.86 1.27 -4.23
C PRO A 55 6.56 0.00 -4.71
N GLU A 56 7.06 0.01 -5.94
CA GLU A 56 7.86 -1.11 -6.47
C GLU A 56 9.24 -1.19 -5.78
N LYS A 57 9.77 -0.03 -5.37
CA LYS A 57 11.10 0.12 -4.77
C LYS A 57 11.04 1.11 -3.62
N LEU A 58 11.73 0.77 -2.53
CA LEU A 58 11.98 1.71 -1.43
C LEU A 58 13.20 2.56 -1.79
N VAL A 59 12.94 3.73 -2.40
CA VAL A 59 13.99 4.70 -2.68
C VAL A 59 14.15 5.57 -1.45
N THR A 60 15.20 5.33 -0.67
CA THR A 60 15.53 6.15 0.49
C THR A 60 16.05 7.51 0.04
N TYR A 61 15.35 8.57 0.43
CA TYR A 61 15.84 9.93 0.26
C TYR A 61 16.53 10.38 1.55
N ILE A 62 17.83 10.66 1.46
CA ILE A 62 18.60 11.30 2.52
C ILE A 62 18.85 12.72 2.03
N GLY A 63 18.27 13.72 2.71
CA GLY A 63 18.36 15.11 2.31
C GLY A 63 19.81 15.56 2.13
N SER A 64 20.12 16.16 0.98
CA SER A 64 21.41 16.79 0.73
C SER A 64 21.42 18.17 1.39
N TYR A 65 22.25 18.35 2.41
CA TYR A 65 22.55 19.67 2.94
C TYR A 65 23.42 20.42 1.92
N ASP A 66 22.84 21.41 1.23
CA ASP A 66 23.61 22.40 0.48
C ASP A 66 24.10 23.49 1.46
N PHE A 67 25.39 23.48 1.75
CA PHE A 67 26.08 24.59 2.41
C PHE A 67 26.87 25.34 1.33
N SER A 68 26.18 26.09 0.49
CA SER A 68 26.81 27.14 -0.32
C SER A 68 26.80 28.43 0.49
N VAL A 69 27.93 28.71 1.17
CA VAL A 69 28.23 29.97 1.87
C VAL A 69 29.14 30.83 1.00
#